data_AF-A0A915PF18-F1
#
_entry.id   AF-A0A915PF18-F1
#
_cell.length_a   1.000
_cell.length_b   1.000
_cell.length_c   1.000
_cell.angle_alpha   90.00
_cell.angle_beta   90.00
_cell.angle_gamma   90.00
#
_symmetry.space_group_name_H-M   'P 1'
#
loop_
_entity.id
_entity.type
_entity.pdbx_description
1 polymer ?
#
loop_
_entity_poly.entity_id
_entity_poly.type
_entity_poly.pdbx_seq_one_letter_code
_entity_poly.pdbx_strand_id
1 'polypeptide(L)'
;MEVDSSQSNVLIQVPSTGGRKIEEKFNKKARIAAHSHVKGLGLNSTTGEALNNASGFVGQCAAREAAGIIVELVKQKKMAGRAVLFAGPPGTGKTAIAMAMAQELGDKVPFVPMVGSEVFSSEVKKTEVLVENIRKAIGLRVKETKEVFEGEVVELSPKEIENSPLTGLGKTISHVMCTLKTTKGSRELRLDPSIYDSLLKQKVSVGDVIYIEAGSGTVKRLGRSDIFANEFDLDADEFVPMPKGDVHKTKELVQYVNLHDFDSANSAPHGKAGDMMTMLSQILKPKKTEIT
;
A
#
# COMPACT_ATOMS: atom_id res chain seq x y z
N MET A 1 38.37 -5.35 -7.18
CA MET A 1 37.03 -5.93 -7.49
C MET A 1 36.06 -5.34 -6.48
N GLU A 2 35.64 -4.10 -6.75
CA GLU A 2 34.59 -3.42 -6.00
C GLU A 2 33.27 -3.70 -6.72
N VAL A 3 32.28 -4.15 -5.97
CA VAL A 3 30.94 -4.44 -6.48
C VAL A 3 30.09 -3.20 -6.21
N ASP A 4 29.89 -2.44 -7.28
CA ASP A 4 28.98 -1.31 -7.35
C ASP A 4 27.52 -1.84 -7.31
N SER A 5 26.70 -1.29 -6.42
CA SER A 5 25.26 -1.58 -6.34
C SER A 5 24.50 -0.33 -6.74
N SER A 6 24.30 -0.26 -8.05
CA SER A 6 23.57 0.77 -8.78
C SER A 6 22.15 0.97 -8.24
N GLN A 7 21.88 2.19 -7.76
CA GLN A 7 20.54 2.78 -7.79
C GLN A 7 20.17 3.08 -9.24
N SER A 8 19.17 2.38 -9.79
CA SER A 8 18.59 2.73 -11.09
C SER A 8 17.41 3.68 -10.89
N ASN A 9 17.70 4.96 -10.74
CA ASN A 9 16.75 6.02 -11.12
C ASN A 9 16.92 6.23 -12.63
N VAL A 10 15.89 5.91 -13.41
CA VAL A 10 15.86 6.17 -14.84
C VAL A 10 15.59 7.66 -15.04
N LEU A 11 16.65 8.42 -15.30
CA LEU A 11 16.57 9.81 -15.76
C LEU A 11 16.45 9.79 -17.29
N ILE A 12 15.30 10.19 -17.83
CA ILE A 12 15.16 10.47 -19.27
C ILE A 12 15.77 11.86 -19.50
N GLN A 13 16.85 11.90 -20.27
CA GLN A 13 17.52 13.12 -20.68
C GLN A 13 16.89 13.61 -21.98
N VAL A 14 16.29 14.79 -21.98
CA VAL A 14 15.91 15.54 -23.20
C VAL A 14 16.55 16.93 -23.08
N PRO A 15 17.25 17.44 -24.11
CA PRO A 15 18.00 18.69 -23.98
C PRO A 15 17.02 19.86 -24.06
N SER A 16 17.10 20.81 -23.11
CA SER A 16 16.49 22.12 -23.30
C SER A 16 17.44 23.24 -22.88
N THR A 17 17.64 24.11 -23.86
CA THR A 17 18.23 25.43 -23.80
C THR A 17 17.61 26.30 -22.70
N GLY A 18 18.47 26.95 -21.92
CA GLY A 18 18.26 28.31 -21.42
C GLY A 18 17.03 28.58 -20.57
N GLY A 19 17.03 28.12 -19.33
CA GLY A 19 16.12 28.61 -18.29
C GLY A 19 16.41 27.94 -16.95
N ARG A 20 16.88 28.69 -15.95
CA ARG A 20 17.13 28.19 -14.59
C ARG A 20 15.80 27.72 -13.97
N LYS A 21 15.50 26.41 -14.07
CA LYS A 21 14.47 25.75 -13.25
C LYS A 21 15.05 25.46 -11.87
N ILE A 22 14.52 26.14 -10.86
CA ILE A 22 14.74 25.78 -9.45
C ILE A 22 13.88 24.53 -9.20
N GLU A 23 14.51 23.36 -9.14
CA GLU A 23 13.85 22.13 -8.70
C GLU A 23 13.62 22.21 -7.19
N GLU A 24 12.43 22.65 -6.76
CA GLU A 24 11.98 22.43 -5.39
C GLU A 24 11.62 20.96 -5.21
N LYS A 25 12.63 20.15 -4.84
CA LYS A 25 12.39 18.84 -4.22
C LYS A 25 11.63 19.07 -2.92
N PHE A 26 10.32 18.85 -2.92
CA PHE A 26 9.54 18.67 -1.69
C PHE A 26 10.00 17.38 -1.01
N ASN A 27 11.16 17.47 -0.34
CA ASN A 27 11.58 16.51 0.64
C ASN A 27 10.52 16.62 1.75
N LYS A 28 9.62 15.64 1.90
CA LYS A 28 8.74 15.54 3.06
C LYS A 28 9.66 15.52 4.28
N LYS A 29 9.96 16.70 4.85
CA LYS A 29 10.83 16.82 6.01
C LYS A 29 10.14 16.08 7.13
N ALA A 30 10.63 14.89 7.44
CA ALA A 30 10.27 14.19 8.65
C ALA A 30 10.62 15.13 9.81
N ARG A 31 9.64 15.44 10.67
CA ARG A 31 9.87 16.30 11.84
C ARG A 31 10.91 15.62 12.73
N ILE A 32 11.88 16.38 13.21
CA ILE A 32 12.92 15.87 14.11
C ILE A 32 12.28 15.63 15.48
N ALA A 33 12.14 14.37 15.85
CA ALA A 33 11.68 13.94 17.17
C ALA A 33 12.85 13.48 18.05
N ALA A 34 12.62 13.35 19.36
CA ALA A 34 13.64 13.01 20.36
C ALA A 34 14.48 11.76 20.00
N HIS A 35 13.90 10.77 19.33
CA HIS A 35 14.57 9.52 18.93
C HIS A 35 14.73 9.35 17.41
N SER A 36 14.54 10.42 16.62
CA SER A 36 14.68 10.37 15.16
C SER A 36 16.10 10.05 14.66
N HIS A 37 17.10 10.27 15.52
CA HIS A 37 18.52 9.96 15.29
C HIS A 37 18.83 8.46 15.39
N VAL A 38 17.96 7.66 16.03
CA VAL A 38 18.14 6.22 16.19
C VAL A 38 17.75 5.51 14.89
N LYS A 39 18.70 4.78 14.29
CA LYS A 39 18.50 4.08 13.00
C LYS A 39 18.54 2.55 13.09
N GLY A 40 18.87 2.01 14.27
CA GLY A 40 18.97 0.56 14.51
C GLY A 40 19.78 0.28 15.76
N LEU A 41 20.01 -0.99 16.07
CA LEU A 41 20.75 -1.36 17.29
C LEU A 41 22.26 -1.18 17.18
N GLY A 42 22.80 -1.02 15.97
CA GLY A 42 24.24 -0.79 15.73
C GLY A 42 25.12 -1.96 16.20
N LEU A 43 24.66 -3.18 15.99
CA LEU A 43 25.39 -4.41 16.30
C LEU A 43 26.22 -4.85 15.10
N ASN A 44 27.32 -5.55 15.36
CA ASN A 44 28.05 -6.24 14.32
C ASN A 44 27.21 -7.42 13.80
N SER A 45 26.98 -7.49 12.49
CA SER A 45 26.14 -8.53 11.86
C SER A 45 26.68 -9.95 12.01
N THR A 46 27.98 -10.11 12.25
CA THR A 46 28.63 -11.43 12.39
C THR A 46 28.80 -11.85 13.84
N THR A 47 29.25 -10.95 14.71
CA THR A 47 29.54 -11.29 16.13
C THR A 47 28.36 -11.03 17.06
N GLY A 48 27.40 -10.18 16.67
CA GLY A 48 26.28 -9.76 17.52
C GLY A 48 26.67 -8.71 18.58
N GLU A 49 27.94 -8.32 18.65
CA GLU A 49 28.46 -7.37 19.64
C GLU A 49 28.08 -5.93 19.30
N ALA A 50 27.84 -5.10 20.33
CA ALA A 50 27.49 -3.71 20.14
C ALA A 50 28.71 -2.85 19.82
N LEU A 51 28.64 -2.11 18.71
CA LEU A 51 29.65 -1.11 18.38
C LEU A 51 29.46 0.14 19.23
N ASN A 52 30.56 0.68 19.78
CA ASN A 52 30.53 1.78 20.75
C ASN A 52 29.82 3.05 20.24
N ASN A 53 29.93 3.37 18.94
CA ASN A 53 29.25 4.50 18.32
C ASN A 53 28.70 4.08 16.96
N ALA A 54 27.44 3.66 16.91
CA ALA A 54 26.82 3.14 15.69
C ALA A 54 25.30 3.32 15.70
N SER A 55 24.71 3.55 14.53
CA SER A 55 23.27 3.64 14.30
C SER A 55 22.50 4.60 15.23
N GLY A 56 23.18 5.65 15.69
CA GLY A 56 22.63 6.67 16.59
C GLY A 56 22.78 6.37 18.09
N PHE A 57 23.41 5.24 18.46
CA PHE A 57 23.73 4.92 19.86
C PHE A 57 25.18 5.20 20.20
N VAL A 58 25.39 5.60 21.46
CA VAL A 58 26.70 5.67 22.11
C VAL A 58 26.65 4.83 23.39
N GLY A 59 27.51 3.82 23.50
CA GLY A 59 27.54 2.90 24.64
C GLY A 59 26.30 1.98 24.74
N GLN A 60 25.85 1.70 25.97
CA GLN A 60 24.76 0.77 26.29
C GLN A 60 24.92 -0.63 25.66
N CYS A 61 26.15 -1.14 25.61
CA CYS A 61 26.49 -2.34 24.85
C CYS A 61 25.70 -3.58 25.28
N ALA A 62 25.71 -3.91 26.58
CA ALA A 62 25.00 -5.08 27.11
C ALA A 62 23.48 -5.05 26.82
N ALA A 63 22.85 -3.87 26.93
CA ALA A 63 21.41 -3.72 26.66
C ALA A 63 21.10 -3.84 25.16
N ARG A 64 21.99 -3.34 24.29
CA ARG A 64 21.85 -3.43 22.82
C ARG A 64 22.07 -4.85 22.33
N GLU A 65 23.06 -5.56 22.86
CA GLU A 65 23.33 -6.98 22.58
C GLU A 65 22.14 -7.85 22.99
N ALA A 66 21.63 -7.67 24.21
CA ALA A 66 20.42 -8.37 24.67
C ALA A 66 19.20 -8.07 23.78
N ALA A 67 19.02 -6.81 23.37
CA ALA A 67 17.97 -6.43 22.43
C ALA A 67 18.15 -7.08 21.05
N GLY A 68 19.40 -7.24 20.59
CA GLY A 68 19.74 -7.96 19.35
C GLY A 68 19.27 -9.41 19.37
N ILE A 69 19.52 -10.12 20.46
CA ILE A 69 19.04 -11.50 20.66
C ILE A 69 17.51 -11.54 20.59
N ILE A 70 16.81 -10.59 21.21
CA ILE A 70 15.35 -10.52 21.16
C ILE A 70 14.86 -10.28 19.72
N VAL A 71 15.47 -9.33 18.99
CA VAL A 71 15.13 -9.07 17.58
C VAL A 71 15.32 -10.33 16.74
N GLU A 72 16.40 -11.08 16.98
CA GLU A 72 16.64 -12.34 16.27
C GLU A 72 15.58 -13.39 16.60
N LEU A 73 15.20 -13.54 17.88
CA LEU A 73 14.12 -14.44 18.29
C LEU A 73 12.77 -14.08 17.64
N VAL A 74 12.49 -12.79 17.48
CA VAL A 74 11.31 -12.30 16.76
C VAL A 74 11.39 -12.64 15.27
N LYS A 75 12.54 -12.39 14.61
CA LYS A 75 12.78 -12.75 13.20
C LYS A 75 12.65 -14.26 12.96
N GLN A 76 13.11 -15.08 13.91
CA GLN A 76 12.98 -16.54 13.89
C GLN A 76 11.57 -17.03 14.30
N LYS A 77 10.65 -16.15 14.69
CA LYS A 77 9.28 -16.48 15.15
C LYS A 77 9.23 -17.40 16.37
N LYS A 78 10.25 -17.34 17.24
CA LYS A 78 10.35 -18.14 18.48
C LYS A 78 9.95 -17.36 19.73
N MET A 79 9.57 -16.10 19.58
CA MET A 79 9.12 -15.23 20.66
C MET A 79 7.58 -15.20 20.67
N ALA A 80 6.96 -16.10 21.44
CA ALA A 80 5.50 -16.17 21.58
C ALA A 80 5.10 -16.07 23.05
N GLY A 81 4.20 -15.13 23.38
CA GLY A 81 3.65 -14.96 24.73
C GLY A 81 4.67 -14.56 25.81
N ARG A 82 5.81 -13.98 25.43
CA ARG A 82 6.85 -13.54 26.37
C ARG A 82 6.82 -12.03 26.53
N ALA A 83 7.14 -11.56 27.73
CA ALA A 83 7.32 -10.14 28.01
C ALA A 83 8.81 -9.84 28.24
N VAL A 84 9.24 -8.66 27.80
CA VAL A 84 10.57 -8.12 28.06
C VAL A 84 10.41 -6.82 28.84
N LEU A 85 11.13 -6.70 29.95
CA LEU A 85 11.12 -5.50 30.80
C LEU A 85 12.45 -4.75 30.66
N PHE A 86 12.38 -3.51 30.21
CA PHE A 86 13.51 -2.59 30.29
C PHE A 86 13.48 -1.84 31.63
N ALA A 87 14.39 -2.20 32.54
CA ALA A 87 14.52 -1.57 33.84
C ALA A 87 15.77 -0.69 33.90
N GLY A 88 15.65 0.46 34.56
CA GLY A 88 16.77 1.37 34.79
C GLY A 88 16.31 2.80 35.08
N PRO A 89 17.21 3.69 35.56
CA PRO A 89 16.91 5.09 35.86
C PRO A 89 16.29 5.85 34.67
N PRO A 90 15.52 6.94 34.89
CA PRO A 90 15.03 7.79 33.80
C PRO A 90 16.21 8.34 32.96
N GLY A 91 15.99 8.57 31.67
CA GLY A 91 17.02 9.12 30.77
C GLY A 91 18.09 8.13 30.26
N THR A 92 18.04 6.85 30.64
CA THR A 92 19.06 5.83 30.27
C THR A 92 18.88 5.19 28.90
N GLY A 93 17.96 5.67 28.06
CA GLY A 93 17.78 5.18 26.69
C GLY A 93 16.86 3.97 26.51
N LYS A 94 16.05 3.61 27.52
CA LYS A 94 15.06 2.50 27.42
C LYS A 94 14.15 2.61 26.20
N THR A 95 13.50 3.77 26.01
CA THR A 95 12.63 4.04 24.86
C THR A 95 13.42 4.04 23.54
N ALA A 96 14.65 4.55 23.56
CA ALA A 96 15.52 4.55 22.38
C ALA A 96 15.83 3.11 21.92
N ILE A 97 16.13 2.19 22.83
CA ILE A 97 16.37 0.78 22.51
C ILE A 97 15.12 0.12 21.92
N ALA A 98 13.93 0.38 22.49
CA ALA A 98 12.68 -0.14 21.92
C ALA A 98 12.44 0.36 20.48
N MET A 99 12.70 1.65 20.20
CA MET A 99 12.60 2.19 18.85
C MET A 99 13.67 1.63 17.91
N ALA A 100 14.88 1.38 18.42
CA ALA A 100 15.95 0.75 17.65
C ALA A 100 15.59 -0.66 17.22
N MET A 101 14.98 -1.45 18.12
CA MET A 101 14.47 -2.78 17.80
C MET A 101 13.40 -2.71 16.70
N ALA A 102 12.50 -1.73 16.76
CA ALA A 102 11.50 -1.53 15.72
C ALA A 102 12.13 -1.23 14.34
N GLN A 103 13.14 -0.34 14.30
CA GLN A 103 13.89 -0.05 13.07
C GLN A 103 14.62 -1.28 12.54
N GLU A 104 15.19 -2.11 13.43
CA GLU A 104 15.92 -3.33 13.07
C GLU A 104 15.01 -4.45 12.52
N LEU A 105 13.73 -4.47 12.93
CA LEU A 105 12.71 -5.38 12.40
C LEU A 105 12.16 -4.90 11.04
N GLY A 106 12.15 -3.60 10.81
CA GLY A 106 11.72 -2.95 9.57
C GLY A 106 10.20 -2.92 9.37
N ASP A 107 9.76 -2.33 8.26
CA ASP A 107 8.34 -1.98 8.02
C ASP A 107 7.40 -3.19 7.86
N LYS A 108 7.94 -4.40 7.72
CA LYS A 108 7.17 -5.63 7.53
C LYS A 108 6.64 -6.21 8.85
N VAL A 109 7.20 -5.79 9.99
CA VAL A 109 6.78 -6.25 11.31
C VAL A 109 6.10 -5.07 12.01
N PRO A 110 4.83 -5.20 12.40
CA PRO A 110 4.13 -4.11 13.07
C PRO A 110 4.77 -3.82 14.43
N PHE A 111 4.93 -2.53 14.73
CA PHE A 111 5.37 -2.03 16.02
C PHE A 111 4.36 -1.02 16.53
N VAL A 112 3.78 -1.28 17.71
CA VAL A 112 2.71 -0.46 18.30
C VAL A 112 3.22 0.12 19.61
N PRO A 113 3.72 1.36 19.63
CA PRO A 113 4.02 2.04 20.87
C PRO A 113 2.69 2.41 21.56
N MET A 114 2.59 2.09 22.85
CA MET A 114 1.46 2.48 23.70
C MET A 114 2.00 3.09 24.99
N VAL A 115 1.38 4.18 25.42
CA VAL A 115 1.60 4.75 26.77
C VAL A 115 0.54 4.21 27.73
N GLY A 116 0.92 3.85 28.95
CA GLY A 116 0.00 3.23 29.92
C GLY A 116 -1.25 4.08 30.24
N SER A 117 -1.18 5.40 30.09
CA SER A 117 -2.33 6.31 30.26
C SER A 117 -3.37 6.16 29.15
N GLU A 118 -2.99 5.72 27.95
CA GLU A 118 -3.90 5.53 26.81
C GLU A 118 -4.89 4.38 27.03
N VAL A 119 -4.60 3.49 27.98
CA VAL A 119 -5.49 2.37 28.36
C VAL A 119 -6.78 2.87 29.03
N PHE A 120 -6.77 4.08 29.61
CA PHE A 120 -7.91 4.65 30.30
C PHE A 120 -8.76 5.46 29.32
N SER A 121 -9.96 4.96 29.01
CA SER A 121 -10.94 5.63 28.16
C SER A 121 -12.31 5.67 28.83
N SER A 122 -13.09 6.73 28.56
CA SER A 122 -14.49 6.85 28.97
C SER A 122 -15.44 6.06 28.08
N GLU A 123 -15.06 5.84 26.82
CA GLU A 123 -15.91 5.21 25.80
C GLU A 123 -15.68 3.71 25.69
N VAL A 124 -14.45 3.26 25.95
CA VAL A 124 -14.01 1.88 25.72
C VAL A 124 -13.44 1.28 27.01
N LYS A 125 -13.77 0.02 27.28
CA LYS A 125 -13.25 -0.70 28.44
C LYS A 125 -11.73 -0.87 28.35
N LYS A 126 -11.03 -0.77 29.48
CA LYS A 126 -9.57 -0.92 29.58
C LYS A 126 -9.04 -2.21 28.93
N THR A 127 -9.77 -3.32 29.14
CA THR A 127 -9.43 -4.63 28.56
C THR A 127 -9.51 -4.61 27.04
N GLU A 128 -10.48 -3.89 26.48
CA GLU A 128 -10.67 -3.78 25.03
C GLU A 128 -9.55 -2.98 24.40
N VAL A 129 -9.14 -1.87 25.02
CA VAL A 129 -7.99 -1.07 24.55
C VAL A 129 -6.72 -1.92 24.50
N LEU A 130 -6.48 -2.77 25.52
CA LEU A 130 -5.33 -3.67 25.53
C LEU A 130 -5.41 -4.74 24.43
N VAL A 131 -6.57 -5.38 24.27
CA VAL A 131 -6.79 -6.39 23.23
C VAL A 131 -6.62 -5.79 21.83
N GLU A 132 -7.18 -4.60 21.59
CA GLU A 132 -7.05 -3.86 20.32
C GLU A 132 -5.57 -3.65 19.96
N ASN A 133 -4.77 -3.18 20.91
CA ASN A 133 -3.34 -2.92 20.66
C ASN A 133 -2.51 -4.19 20.49
N ILE A 134 -2.83 -5.26 21.20
CA ILE A 134 -2.23 -6.59 20.94
C ILE A 134 -2.57 -7.04 19.51
N ARG A 135 -3.82 -6.86 19.07
CA ARG A 135 -4.24 -7.26 17.71
C ARG A 135 -3.65 -6.38 16.62
N LYS A 136 -3.42 -5.09 16.87
CA LYS A 136 -2.63 -4.21 15.99
C LYS A 136 -1.17 -4.67 15.86
N ALA A 137 -0.60 -5.20 16.94
CA ALA A 137 0.78 -5.69 16.96
C ALA A 137 0.95 -7.08 16.32
N ILE A 138 -0.13 -7.76 15.92
CA ILE A 138 -0.09 -9.04 15.22
C ILE A 138 -0.28 -8.80 13.72
N GLY A 139 0.80 -8.98 12.95
CA GLY A 139 0.81 -8.83 11.50
C GLY A 139 0.50 -10.14 10.78
N LEU A 140 -0.41 -10.07 9.81
CA LEU A 140 -0.72 -11.11 8.85
C LEU A 140 -0.11 -10.75 7.49
N ARG A 141 0.56 -11.73 6.88
CA ARG A 141 1.06 -11.62 5.51
C ARG A 141 0.18 -12.43 4.60
N VAL A 142 -0.66 -11.76 3.83
CA VAL A 142 -1.56 -12.39 2.86
C VAL A 142 -0.87 -12.35 1.50
N LYS A 143 -0.79 -13.51 0.85
CA LYS A 143 -0.36 -13.62 -0.54
C LYS A 143 -1.56 -14.03 -1.37
N GLU A 144 -1.88 -13.23 -2.37
CA GLU A 144 -3.00 -13.47 -3.28
C GLU A 144 -2.47 -13.41 -4.71
N THR A 145 -2.87 -14.37 -5.53
CA THR A 145 -2.52 -14.39 -6.95
C THR A 145 -3.74 -13.96 -7.74
N LYS A 146 -3.58 -12.89 -8.53
CA LYS A 146 -4.66 -12.31 -9.34
C LYS A 146 -4.32 -12.42 -10.81
N GLU A 147 -5.30 -12.85 -11.60
CA GLU A 147 -5.23 -12.78 -13.06
C GLU A 147 -5.74 -11.42 -13.53
N VAL A 148 -4.93 -10.75 -14.34
CA VAL A 148 -5.16 -9.36 -14.74
C VAL A 148 -4.96 -9.20 -16.24
N PHE A 149 -5.82 -8.39 -16.84
CA PHE A 149 -5.69 -7.91 -18.21
C PHE A 149 -5.33 -6.44 -18.15
N GLU A 150 -4.21 -6.08 -18.76
CA GLU A 150 -3.70 -4.70 -18.76
C GLU A 150 -3.32 -4.34 -20.19
N GLY A 151 -3.80 -3.20 -20.68
CA GLY A 151 -3.51 -2.75 -22.02
C GLY A 151 -4.23 -1.46 -22.39
N GLU A 152 -3.80 -0.88 -23.51
CA GLU A 152 -4.49 0.21 -24.18
C GLU A 152 -5.72 -0.33 -24.92
N VAL A 153 -6.86 0.34 -24.78
CA VAL A 153 -8.09 0.02 -25.51
C VAL A 153 -7.96 0.48 -26.96
N VAL A 154 -7.88 -0.46 -27.89
CA VAL A 154 -7.84 -0.18 -29.33
C VAL A 154 -9.24 -0.18 -29.93
N GLU A 155 -10.09 -1.09 -29.46
CA GLU A 155 -11.45 -1.23 -29.94
C GLU A 155 -12.37 -1.59 -28.78
N LEU A 156 -13.57 -1.01 -28.78
CA LEU A 156 -14.64 -1.31 -27.84
C LEU A 156 -15.96 -1.36 -28.61
N SER A 157 -16.46 -2.56 -28.89
CA SER A 157 -17.69 -2.78 -29.66
C SER A 157 -18.71 -3.59 -28.87
N PRO A 158 -19.82 -2.97 -28.39
CA PRO A 158 -20.89 -3.69 -27.71
C PRO A 158 -21.73 -4.48 -28.73
N LYS A 159 -22.01 -5.76 -28.43
CA LYS A 159 -22.86 -6.63 -29.25
C LYS A 159 -24.25 -6.78 -28.62
N GLU A 160 -25.23 -6.19 -29.29
CA GLU A 160 -26.65 -6.24 -28.92
C GLU A 160 -27.31 -7.51 -29.51
N ILE A 161 -28.26 -8.11 -28.79
CA ILE A 161 -29.14 -9.17 -29.33
C ILE A 161 -30.57 -8.63 -29.35
N GLU A 162 -31.30 -8.84 -30.44
CA GLU A 162 -32.67 -8.33 -30.63
C GLU A 162 -33.77 -9.17 -29.95
N ASN A 163 -33.42 -10.13 -29.10
CA ASN A 163 -34.39 -11.11 -28.57
C ASN A 163 -34.50 -11.05 -27.05
N SER A 164 -35.25 -10.07 -26.53
CA SER A 164 -35.88 -10.20 -25.21
C SER A 164 -37.33 -10.67 -25.42
N PRO A 165 -37.71 -11.91 -25.05
CA PRO A 165 -39.06 -12.43 -25.24
C PRO A 165 -40.13 -11.74 -24.37
N LEU A 166 -39.75 -10.87 -23.42
CA LEU A 166 -40.64 -10.51 -22.32
C LEU A 166 -41.24 -9.10 -22.42
N THR A 167 -40.59 -8.13 -23.04
CA THR A 167 -41.14 -6.77 -23.18
C THR A 167 -40.41 -6.04 -24.30
N GLY A 168 -41.14 -5.42 -25.24
CA GLY A 168 -40.59 -4.64 -26.36
C GLY A 168 -39.92 -3.31 -25.94
N LEU A 169 -39.11 -3.34 -24.88
CA LEU A 169 -38.41 -2.20 -24.30
C LEU A 169 -36.92 -2.52 -24.22
N GLY A 170 -36.18 -2.04 -25.21
CA GLY A 170 -34.73 -1.85 -25.13
C GLY A 170 -33.86 -2.94 -25.75
N LYS A 171 -32.84 -2.48 -26.48
CA LYS A 171 -31.69 -3.28 -26.90
C LYS A 171 -30.99 -3.83 -25.66
N THR A 172 -30.87 -5.15 -25.54
CA THR A 172 -30.12 -5.78 -24.45
C THR A 172 -28.72 -6.11 -24.94
N ILE A 173 -27.69 -5.58 -24.27
CA ILE A 173 -26.29 -5.88 -24.59
C ILE A 173 -25.98 -7.28 -24.08
N SER A 174 -25.49 -8.14 -24.98
CA SER A 174 -25.19 -9.53 -24.65
C SER A 174 -23.75 -9.74 -24.18
N HIS A 175 -22.81 -9.01 -24.79
CA HIS A 175 -21.39 -9.00 -24.44
C HIS A 175 -20.72 -7.84 -25.17
N VAL A 176 -19.53 -7.45 -24.71
CA VAL A 176 -18.73 -6.41 -25.34
C VAL A 176 -17.41 -6.99 -25.81
N MET A 177 -17.07 -6.76 -27.07
CA MET A 177 -15.76 -7.10 -27.60
C MET A 177 -14.82 -5.93 -27.31
N CYS A 178 -13.73 -6.21 -26.61
CA CYS A 178 -12.71 -5.23 -26.29
C CYS A 178 -11.35 -5.74 -26.75
N THR A 179 -10.67 -4.97 -27.59
CA THR A 179 -9.32 -5.29 -28.04
C THR A 179 -8.33 -4.48 -27.22
N LEU A 180 -7.53 -5.17 -26.42
CA LEU A 180 -6.46 -4.56 -25.62
C LEU A 180 -5.11 -4.77 -26.31
N LYS A 181 -4.27 -3.74 -26.28
CA LYS A 181 -2.93 -3.76 -26.87
C LYS A 181 -1.86 -3.41 -25.84
N THR A 182 -0.75 -4.13 -25.91
CA THR A 182 0.48 -3.82 -25.19
C THR A 182 1.66 -3.74 -26.16
N THR A 183 2.83 -3.44 -25.63
CA THR A 183 4.10 -3.44 -26.40
C THR A 183 4.45 -4.78 -27.05
N LYS A 184 3.99 -5.91 -26.49
CA LYS A 184 4.28 -7.25 -27.05
C LYS A 184 3.25 -7.74 -28.06
N GLY A 185 1.99 -7.33 -27.94
CA GLY A 185 0.92 -7.82 -28.79
C GLY A 185 -0.45 -7.30 -28.38
N SER A 186 -1.47 -7.72 -29.12
CA SER A 186 -2.86 -7.40 -28.85
C SER A 186 -3.67 -8.65 -28.55
N ARG A 187 -4.72 -8.51 -27.74
CA ARG A 187 -5.66 -9.58 -27.42
C ARG A 187 -7.07 -9.05 -27.44
N GLU A 188 -7.94 -9.75 -28.16
CA GLU A 188 -9.37 -9.51 -28.16
C GLU A 188 -10.01 -10.27 -26.99
N LEU A 189 -10.84 -9.57 -26.21
CA LEU A 189 -11.52 -10.07 -25.03
C LEU A 189 -13.03 -9.92 -25.20
N ARG A 190 -13.76 -10.97 -24.82
CA ARG A 190 -15.21 -10.94 -24.69
C ARG A 190 -15.55 -10.63 -23.24
N LEU A 191 -16.04 -9.42 -22.99
CA LEU A 191 -16.42 -8.91 -21.67
C LEU A 191 -17.91 -9.12 -21.40
N ASP A 192 -18.23 -9.43 -20.14
CA ASP A 192 -19.61 -9.52 -19.65
C ASP A 192 -20.29 -8.14 -19.64
N PRO A 193 -21.62 -8.03 -19.84
CA PRO A 193 -22.33 -6.76 -19.76
C PRO A 193 -22.09 -5.96 -18.47
N SER A 194 -21.86 -6.63 -17.33
CA SER A 194 -21.54 -5.95 -16.06
C SER A 194 -20.20 -5.20 -16.07
N ILE A 195 -19.23 -5.70 -16.84
CA ILE A 195 -17.93 -5.03 -17.04
C ILE A 195 -18.11 -3.80 -17.93
N TYR A 196 -19.02 -3.87 -18.92
CA TYR A 196 -19.34 -2.73 -19.77
C TYR A 196 -19.94 -1.56 -18.98
N ASP A 197 -20.86 -1.84 -18.05
CA ASP A 197 -21.39 -0.79 -17.16
C ASP A 197 -20.28 -0.14 -16.32
N SER A 198 -19.27 -0.93 -15.92
CA SER A 198 -18.11 -0.44 -15.18
C SER A 198 -17.18 0.42 -16.06
N LEU A 199 -16.99 0.05 -17.32
CA LEU A 199 -16.26 0.84 -18.32
C LEU A 199 -16.95 2.19 -18.57
N LEU A 200 -18.27 2.18 -18.74
CA LEU A 200 -19.06 3.40 -18.91
C LEU A 200 -19.00 4.31 -17.68
N LYS A 201 -19.12 3.75 -16.47
CA LYS A 201 -18.98 4.51 -15.21
C LYS A 201 -17.61 5.18 -15.08
N GLN A 202 -16.55 4.53 -15.56
CA GLN A 202 -15.19 5.07 -15.56
C GLN A 202 -14.87 5.94 -16.78
N LYS A 203 -15.84 6.15 -17.68
CA LYS A 203 -15.70 6.91 -18.93
C LYS A 203 -14.52 6.43 -19.76
N VAL A 204 -14.33 5.11 -19.83
CA VAL A 204 -13.25 4.52 -20.63
C VAL A 204 -13.55 4.73 -22.11
N SER A 205 -12.54 5.19 -22.83
CA SER A 205 -12.55 5.46 -24.26
C SER A 205 -11.41 4.75 -24.98
N VAL A 206 -11.50 4.70 -26.31
CA VAL A 206 -10.41 4.18 -27.14
C VAL A 206 -9.17 5.07 -26.96
N GLY A 207 -8.01 4.45 -26.73
CA GLY A 207 -6.76 5.12 -26.39
C GLY A 207 -6.48 5.22 -24.88
N ASP A 208 -7.40 4.77 -24.02
CA ASP A 208 -7.14 4.69 -22.58
C ASP A 208 -6.39 3.41 -22.21
N VAL A 209 -5.49 3.50 -21.24
CA VAL A 209 -4.85 2.35 -20.60
C VAL A 209 -5.72 1.90 -19.43
N ILE A 210 -6.17 0.65 -19.47
CA ILE A 210 -7.04 0.08 -18.45
C ILE A 210 -6.45 -1.17 -17.83
N TYR A 211 -6.91 -1.43 -16.60
CA TYR A 211 -6.62 -2.63 -15.83
C TYR A 211 -7.95 -3.34 -15.51
N ILE A 212 -8.06 -4.61 -15.88
CA ILE A 212 -9.23 -5.46 -15.62
C ILE A 212 -8.77 -6.66 -14.79
N GLU A 213 -9.40 -6.87 -13.64
CA GLU A 213 -9.21 -8.09 -12.85
C GLU A 213 -10.16 -9.20 -13.32
N ALA A 214 -9.61 -10.35 -13.72
CA ALA A 214 -10.39 -11.43 -14.33
C ALA A 214 -11.44 -12.03 -13.38
N GLY A 215 -11.09 -12.19 -12.10
CA GLY A 215 -11.96 -12.84 -11.11
C GLY A 215 -13.12 -11.96 -10.62
N SER A 216 -12.90 -10.65 -10.48
CA SER A 216 -13.90 -9.72 -9.94
C SER A 216 -14.66 -8.93 -11.01
N GLY A 217 -14.14 -8.88 -12.24
CA GLY A 217 -14.64 -7.99 -13.29
C GLY A 217 -14.39 -6.50 -13.00
N THR A 218 -13.61 -6.17 -11.96
CA THR A 218 -13.31 -4.79 -11.60
C THR A 218 -12.40 -4.18 -12.64
N VAL A 219 -12.85 -3.07 -13.23
CA VAL A 219 -12.06 -2.25 -14.15
C VAL A 219 -11.47 -1.06 -13.41
N LYS A 220 -10.29 -0.60 -13.83
CA LYS A 220 -9.68 0.67 -13.43
C LYS A 220 -9.06 1.35 -14.65
N ARG A 221 -9.49 2.57 -14.98
CA ARG A 221 -8.80 3.47 -15.91
C ARG A 221 -7.51 3.97 -15.24
N LEU A 222 -6.36 3.65 -15.82
CA LEU A 222 -5.06 4.11 -15.32
C LEU A 222 -4.73 5.51 -15.86
N GLY A 223 -5.14 5.80 -17.09
CA GLY A 223 -4.93 7.09 -17.73
C GLY A 223 -5.01 6.96 -19.25
N ARG A 224 -4.67 8.04 -19.96
CA ARG A 224 -4.65 8.07 -21.42
C ARG A 224 -3.29 7.62 -21.94
N SER A 225 -3.25 6.88 -23.05
CA SER A 225 -2.00 6.42 -23.65
C SER A 225 -1.14 7.58 -24.14
N ASP A 226 0.17 7.51 -23.89
CA ASP A 226 1.17 8.51 -24.27
C ASP A 226 1.27 8.74 -25.79
N ILE A 227 0.84 7.79 -26.60
CA ILE A 227 0.75 7.93 -28.07
C ILE A 227 -0.19 9.08 -28.46
N PHE A 228 -1.20 9.36 -27.64
CA PHE A 228 -2.18 10.41 -27.90
C PHE A 228 -1.83 11.75 -27.23
N ALA A 229 -0.67 11.85 -26.57
CA ALA A 229 -0.19 13.11 -26.01
C ALA A 229 0.26 14.05 -27.15
N ASN A 230 -0.67 14.88 -27.64
CA ASN A 230 -0.34 15.96 -28.55
C ASN A 230 0.12 17.20 -27.77
N GLU A 231 1.16 17.89 -28.23
CA GLU A 231 1.71 19.10 -27.57
C GLU A 231 0.76 20.31 -27.54
N PHE A 232 -0.37 20.24 -28.25
CA PHE A 232 -1.28 21.37 -28.47
C PHE A 232 -2.66 21.23 -27.79
N ASP A 233 -2.96 20.08 -27.17
CA ASP A 233 -4.23 19.89 -26.48
C ASP A 233 -4.09 20.23 -25.00
N LEU A 234 -5.00 21.04 -24.48
CA LEU A 234 -5.07 21.37 -23.04
C LEU A 234 -5.76 20.22 -22.30
N ASP A 235 -5.17 19.03 -22.39
CA ASP A 235 -5.71 17.84 -21.74
C ASP A 235 -5.35 17.83 -20.26
N ALA A 236 -6.38 17.67 -19.41
CA ALA A 236 -6.23 17.49 -17.97
C ALA A 236 -6.03 16.01 -17.57
N ASP A 237 -6.01 15.10 -18.55
CA ASP A 237 -5.86 13.66 -18.31
C ASP A 237 -4.42 13.29 -17.94
N GLU A 238 -4.27 12.32 -17.04
CA GLU A 238 -2.97 11.74 -16.71
C GLU A 238 -2.54 10.79 -17.84
N PHE A 239 -1.41 11.11 -18.48
CA PHE A 239 -0.85 10.28 -19.54
C PHE A 239 0.02 9.17 -18.97
N VAL A 240 -0.25 7.93 -19.39
CA VAL A 240 0.41 6.71 -18.91
C VAL A 240 1.03 5.98 -20.10
N PRO A 241 2.28 5.49 -19.98
CA PRO A 241 2.92 4.77 -21.07
C PRO A 241 2.26 3.42 -21.33
N MET A 242 2.36 2.94 -22.57
CA MET A 242 1.89 1.61 -22.93
C MET A 242 2.46 0.51 -22.01
N PRO A 243 1.60 -0.40 -21.49
CA PRO A 243 2.07 -1.48 -20.63
C PRO A 243 3.09 -2.39 -21.31
N LYS A 244 4.12 -2.78 -20.54
CA LYS A 244 5.14 -3.74 -20.96
C LYS A 244 4.67 -5.17 -20.72
N GLY A 245 5.01 -6.08 -21.63
CA GLY A 245 4.66 -7.49 -21.50
C GLY A 245 3.36 -7.88 -22.18
N ASP A 246 2.87 -9.07 -21.87
CA ASP A 246 1.67 -9.64 -22.47
C ASP A 246 0.40 -9.01 -21.89
N VAL A 247 -0.69 -8.94 -22.66
CA VAL A 247 -1.96 -8.34 -22.19
C VAL A 247 -2.50 -9.07 -20.95
N HIS A 248 -2.40 -10.40 -20.94
CA HIS A 248 -2.81 -11.23 -19.82
C HIS A 248 -1.60 -11.55 -18.94
N LYS A 249 -1.70 -11.22 -17.65
CA LYS A 249 -0.63 -11.44 -16.68
C LYS A 249 -1.20 -12.02 -15.40
N THR A 250 -0.38 -12.82 -14.73
CA THR A 250 -0.64 -13.26 -13.36
C THR A 250 0.17 -12.38 -12.42
N LYS A 251 -0.49 -11.68 -11.51
CA LYS A 251 0.15 -10.77 -10.54
C LYS A 251 0.03 -11.34 -9.14
N GLU A 252 1.17 -11.59 -8.50
CA GLU A 252 1.23 -11.90 -7.09
C GLU A 252 1.18 -10.61 -6.27
N LEU A 253 0.18 -10.52 -5.40
CA LEU A 253 -0.04 -9.41 -4.51
C LEU A 253 0.28 -9.86 -3.08
N VAL A 254 1.27 -9.23 -2.45
CA VAL A 254 1.61 -9.47 -1.06
C VAL A 254 1.12 -8.28 -0.24
N GLN A 255 0.15 -8.52 0.63
CA GLN A 255 -0.38 -7.51 1.55
C GLN A 255 0.02 -7.84 2.99
N TYR A 256 0.32 -6.78 3.74
CA TYR A 256 0.56 -6.84 5.17
C TYR A 256 -0.62 -6.16 5.85
N VAL A 257 -1.38 -6.91 6.64
CA VAL A 257 -2.58 -6.44 7.33
C VAL A 257 -2.45 -6.86 8.80
N ASN A 258 -2.83 -6.02 9.75
CA ASN A 258 -2.84 -6.44 11.15
C ASN A 258 -4.17 -7.14 11.51
N LEU A 259 -4.19 -7.87 12.62
CA LEU A 259 -5.38 -8.61 13.02
C LEU A 259 -6.55 -7.68 13.40
N HIS A 260 -6.25 -6.50 13.95
CA HIS A 260 -7.28 -5.52 14.32
C HIS A 260 -8.02 -4.95 13.10
N ASP A 261 -7.32 -4.65 12.00
CA ASP A 261 -7.93 -4.18 10.75
C ASP A 261 -8.84 -5.26 10.17
N PHE A 262 -8.41 -6.53 10.27
CA PHE A 262 -9.22 -7.68 9.88
C PHE A 262 -10.49 -7.83 10.74
N ASP A 263 -10.37 -7.70 12.07
CA ASP A 263 -11.54 -7.72 12.98
C ASP A 263 -12.50 -6.57 12.70
N SER A 264 -11.96 -5.37 12.46
CA SER A 264 -12.73 -4.16 12.17
C SER A 264 -13.49 -4.28 10.86
N ALA A 265 -12.86 -4.81 9.82
CA ALA A 265 -13.49 -5.07 8.52
C ALA A 265 -14.67 -6.05 8.64
N ASN A 266 -14.58 -7.05 9.53
CA ASN A 266 -15.65 -8.02 9.75
C ASN A 266 -16.77 -7.50 10.65
N SER A 267 -16.45 -6.66 11.62
CA SER A 267 -17.41 -6.13 12.60
C SER A 267 -18.24 -4.97 12.06
N ALA A 268 -17.66 -4.17 11.15
CA ALA A 268 -18.34 -3.08 10.47
C ALA A 268 -18.02 -3.14 8.98
N PRO A 269 -18.69 -4.03 8.21
CA PRO A 269 -18.40 -4.22 6.79
C PRO A 269 -18.51 -2.88 6.05
N HIS A 270 -17.37 -2.35 5.64
CA HIS A 270 -17.31 -1.13 4.85
C HIS A 270 -17.87 -1.43 3.45
N GLY A 271 -19.07 -0.91 3.18
CA GLY A 271 -19.61 -0.74 1.84
C GLY A 271 -19.90 -2.04 1.07
N LYS A 272 -21.04 -2.67 1.37
CA LYS A 272 -21.90 -3.05 0.24
C LYS A 272 -22.51 -1.75 -0.28
N ALA A 273 -22.19 -1.38 -1.51
CA ALA A 273 -22.69 -0.17 -2.16
C ALA A 273 -24.23 -0.11 -2.05
N GLY A 274 -24.76 0.88 -1.32
CA GLY A 274 -26.20 1.15 -1.27
C GLY A 274 -26.70 1.78 0.03
N ASP A 275 -25.99 1.62 1.16
CA ASP A 275 -26.59 1.98 2.45
C ASP A 275 -26.15 3.38 2.92
N MET A 276 -27.02 4.39 2.73
CA MET A 276 -26.82 5.78 3.23
C MET A 276 -26.41 5.82 4.71
N MET A 277 -26.81 4.82 5.49
CA MET A 277 -26.44 4.65 6.89
C MET A 277 -24.94 4.47 7.12
N THR A 278 -24.22 3.82 6.20
CA THR A 278 -22.76 3.64 6.30
C THR A 278 -21.99 4.92 5.98
N MET A 279 -22.49 5.75 5.05
CA MET A 279 -21.96 7.09 4.81
C MET A 279 -22.23 8.03 5.99
N LEU A 280 -23.45 8.00 6.54
CA LEU A 280 -23.81 8.74 7.76
C LEU A 280 -22.96 8.32 8.96
N SER A 281 -22.69 7.03 9.13
CA SER A 281 -21.79 6.53 10.19
C SER A 281 -20.34 6.99 10.01
N GLN A 282 -19.83 7.07 8.78
CA GLN A 282 -18.51 7.64 8.49
C GLN A 282 -18.46 9.16 8.76
N ILE A 283 -19.55 9.88 8.52
CA ILE A 283 -19.69 11.31 8.83
C ILE A 283 -19.83 11.56 10.34
N LEU A 284 -20.50 10.64 11.05
CA LEU A 284 -20.74 10.70 12.50
C LEU A 284 -19.59 10.13 13.34
N LYS A 285 -18.56 9.51 12.74
CA LYS A 285 -17.37 9.10 13.50
C LYS A 285 -16.74 10.36 14.13
N PRO A 286 -16.73 10.50 15.46
CA PRO A 286 -16.06 11.61 16.10
C PRO A 286 -14.59 11.55 15.69
N LYS A 287 -14.08 12.63 15.09
CA LYS A 287 -12.64 12.80 14.89
C LYS A 287 -12.02 12.65 16.27
N LYS A 288 -11.21 11.59 16.48
CA LYS A 288 -10.38 11.47 17.68
C LYS A 288 -9.70 12.81 17.86
N THR A 289 -10.09 13.53 18.90
CA THR A 289 -9.46 14.79 19.27
C THR A 289 -8.04 14.44 19.67
N GLU A 290 -7.06 14.82 18.84
CA GLU A 290 -5.68 14.92 19.26
C GLU A 290 -5.67 15.90 20.44
N ILE A 291 -5.46 15.38 21.65
CA ILE A 291 -5.18 16.22 22.82
C ILE A 291 -3.66 16.39 22.86
N THR A 292 -3.26 17.66 22.82
CA THR A 292 -1.90 18.22 22.89
C THR A 292 -1.05 17.65 24.02
#